data_AF-B2TDD3-F1
#
_entry.id   AF-B2TDD3-F1
#
_cell.length_a   1.000
_cell.length_b   1.000
_cell.length_c   1.000
_cell.angle_alpha   90.00
_cell.angle_beta   90.00
_cell.angle_gamma   90.00
#
_symmetry.space_group_name_H-M   'P 1'
#
loop_
_entity.id
_entity.type
_entity.pdbx_description
1 polymer ?
#
loop_
_entity_poly.entity_id
_entity_poly.type
_entity_poly.pdbx_seq_one_letter_code
_entity_poly.pdbx_strand_id
1 'polypeptide(L)'
;MPTTARCVAKLSQLRTDRAQRVVVNDEKILLVRDGDTVHAYSADCPHAGAPLEEGALCHGRIICPWHKGTFDAATGNVLEPPALVGLDRYPVVVTGDDVMVTPEKIPQPARNANAKEPHYVVIGAGAAGAAACAALRESDFSGRITLVGYEPHAPYDRTALSKFVPSGEMSPVDVPPLLAPDWLERHDVERIVQKVARLDVPARMIHFENGAALTYDTALLATGSVPKLPHIPGVELGGVHVLRSLDDAAALVDAIGDDAGQTQVVILGSSFIGLETAAALRKRGTPVTVISPEKVPFARQFGERAGAMFRALHERNGVVFHLEAKVASLEGEEGSVHQVMLENGEHVAADIVLLGTGVTPATGFVEGLPLQKDGGVLVNAGMQAACGLYAAGDIAVFPLHEDQEPVRIEHWRVAQQHARIAAQNMCGARHRYAGVPYFWTYHFGKNFEYLGHASEWDEIVTDGDLDRQQFLSLYLKDDKVVAVLACEREAQTARLIDAMRSGVSRADALAIVGGASCVTK
;
A
#
# COMPACT_ATOMS: atom_id res chain seq x y z
N MET A 1 -42.79 -1.35 11.43
CA MET A 1 -41.40 -0.86 11.44
C MET A 1 -40.67 -1.55 12.58
N PRO A 2 -39.39 -1.91 12.45
CA PRO A 2 -38.61 -2.38 13.59
C PRO A 2 -38.69 -1.32 14.68
N THR A 3 -38.93 -1.73 15.93
CA THR A 3 -39.10 -0.84 17.10
C THR A 3 -37.87 0.03 17.42
N THR A 4 -36.79 -0.12 16.66
CA THR A 4 -35.47 0.50 16.85
C THR A 4 -35.10 1.55 15.79
N ALA A 5 -35.90 1.74 14.74
CA ALA A 5 -35.59 2.72 13.69
C ALA A 5 -35.72 4.18 14.19
N ARG A 6 -34.72 5.02 13.89
CA ARG A 6 -34.67 6.44 14.27
C ARG A 6 -34.64 7.32 13.03
N CYS A 7 -35.38 8.43 13.03
CA CYS A 7 -35.23 9.46 12.00
C CYS A 7 -33.90 10.18 12.23
N VAL A 8 -33.03 10.19 11.22
CA VAL A 8 -31.66 10.71 11.32
C VAL A 8 -31.36 11.85 10.36
N ALA A 9 -32.15 12.00 9.29
CA ALA A 9 -31.98 13.02 8.28
C ALA A 9 -33.27 13.24 7.48
N LYS A 10 -33.30 14.33 6.71
CA LYS A 10 -34.29 14.55 5.66
C LYS A 10 -33.68 14.22 4.30
N LEU A 11 -34.40 13.48 3.44
CA LEU A 11 -33.93 13.14 2.10
C LEU A 11 -33.59 14.40 1.30
N SER A 12 -34.44 15.43 1.40
CA SER A 12 -34.26 16.75 0.78
C SER A 12 -32.98 17.49 1.20
N GLN A 13 -32.41 17.15 2.36
CA GLN A 13 -31.18 17.74 2.91
C GLN A 13 -29.93 16.90 2.60
N LEU A 14 -30.10 15.63 2.25
CA LEU A 14 -29.01 14.76 1.83
C LEU A 14 -28.54 15.15 0.43
N ARG A 15 -27.23 15.38 0.31
CA ARG A 15 -26.57 15.67 -0.96
C ARG A 15 -26.19 14.37 -1.67
N THR A 16 -26.18 14.42 -3.00
CA THR A 16 -25.81 13.28 -3.86
C THR A 16 -24.30 13.22 -4.14
N ASP A 17 -23.58 14.31 -3.90
CA ASP A 17 -22.15 14.45 -4.17
C ASP A 17 -21.27 14.36 -2.92
N ARG A 18 -21.87 14.08 -1.75
CA ARG A 18 -21.17 13.83 -0.49
C ARG A 18 -21.96 12.88 0.38
N ALA A 19 -21.24 12.04 1.11
CA ALA A 19 -21.82 11.23 2.17
C ALA A 19 -22.05 12.08 3.45
N GLN A 20 -22.94 11.63 4.33
CA GLN A 20 -23.24 12.32 5.58
C GLN A 20 -23.14 11.36 6.77
N ARG A 21 -22.35 11.72 7.78
CA ARG A 21 -22.30 10.99 9.03
C ARG A 21 -23.44 11.38 9.97
N VAL A 22 -24.01 10.37 10.62
CA VAL A 22 -24.96 10.49 11.72
C VAL A 22 -24.56 9.53 12.85
N VAL A 23 -25.09 9.77 14.05
CA VAL A 23 -24.88 8.90 15.21
C VAL A 23 -26.22 8.40 15.73
N VAL A 24 -26.37 7.09 15.87
CA VAL A 24 -27.60 6.45 16.38
C VAL A 24 -27.22 5.43 17.45
N ASN A 25 -27.59 5.67 18.71
CA ASN A 25 -27.20 4.80 19.84
C ASN A 25 -25.69 4.49 19.85
N ASP A 26 -24.85 5.53 19.74
CA ASP A 26 -23.38 5.48 19.67
C ASP A 26 -22.79 4.85 18.39
N GLU A 27 -23.60 4.25 17.52
CA GLU A 27 -23.17 3.77 16.21
C GLU A 27 -22.98 4.96 15.25
N LYS A 28 -21.78 5.03 14.66
CA LYS A 28 -21.41 6.03 13.65
C LYS A 28 -21.79 5.50 12.27
N ILE A 29 -22.79 6.11 11.65
CA ILE A 29 -23.39 5.63 10.40
C ILE A 29 -23.20 6.67 9.28
N LEU A 30 -22.79 6.19 8.11
CA LEU A 30 -22.63 6.97 6.89
C LEU A 30 -23.86 6.81 6.00
N LEU A 31 -24.55 7.91 5.73
CA LEU A 31 -25.66 7.98 4.79
C LEU A 31 -25.14 8.36 3.40
N VAL A 32 -25.55 7.61 2.40
CA VAL A 32 -25.21 7.81 0.99
C VAL A 32 -26.49 7.87 0.18
N ARG A 33 -26.74 9.00 -0.47
CA ARG A 33 -27.94 9.22 -1.28
C ARG A 33 -27.66 8.86 -2.74
N ASP A 34 -28.54 8.05 -3.32
CA ASP A 34 -28.56 7.73 -4.75
C ASP A 34 -29.96 8.00 -5.31
N GLY A 35 -30.13 9.16 -5.95
CA GLY A 35 -31.45 9.64 -6.38
C GLY A 35 -32.43 9.79 -5.20
N ASP A 36 -33.48 8.96 -5.18
CA ASP A 36 -34.50 8.92 -4.14
C ASP A 36 -34.26 7.81 -3.11
N THR A 37 -33.18 7.03 -3.24
CA THR A 37 -32.80 6.00 -2.28
C THR A 37 -31.69 6.50 -1.36
N VAL A 38 -31.60 5.87 -0.18
CA VAL A 38 -30.53 6.12 0.78
C VAL A 38 -29.98 4.78 1.26
N HIS A 39 -28.66 4.67 1.21
CA HIS A 39 -27.90 3.56 1.79
C HIS A 39 -27.24 4.01 3.10
N ALA A 40 -27.10 3.09 4.05
CA ALA A 40 -26.43 3.34 5.32
C ALA A 40 -25.32 2.32 5.57
N TYR A 41 -24.14 2.83 5.91
CA TYR A 41 -22.92 2.06 6.12
C TYR A 41 -22.22 2.43 7.42
N SER A 42 -21.23 1.63 7.86
CA SER A 42 -20.28 2.07 8.90
C SER A 42 -19.53 3.32 8.44
N ALA A 43 -19.44 4.35 9.30
CA ALA A 43 -18.83 5.63 8.91
C ALA A 43 -17.31 5.67 8.90
N ASP A 44 -16.67 4.77 9.65
CA ASP A 44 -15.21 4.71 9.72
C ASP A 44 -14.70 3.61 8.77
N CYS A 45 -13.66 3.93 7.98
CA CYS A 45 -13.10 3.02 7.00
C CYS A 45 -12.52 1.77 7.70
N PRO A 46 -12.87 0.54 7.28
CA PRO A 46 -12.43 -0.69 7.95
C PRO A 46 -10.93 -0.98 7.84
N HIS A 47 -10.18 -0.20 7.05
CA HIS A 47 -8.73 -0.31 6.96
C HIS A 47 -8.01 0.30 8.16
N ALA A 48 -8.29 1.58 8.46
CA ALA A 48 -7.53 2.35 9.45
C ALA A 48 -8.41 3.33 10.26
N GLY A 49 -9.74 3.27 10.10
CA GLY A 49 -10.67 4.11 10.86
C GLY A 49 -10.93 5.51 10.29
N ALA A 50 -10.50 5.79 9.05
CA ALA A 50 -10.70 7.09 8.42
C ALA A 50 -12.20 7.47 8.34
N PRO A 51 -12.60 8.70 8.71
CA PRO A 51 -13.98 9.16 8.57
C PRO A 51 -14.37 9.29 7.09
N LEU A 52 -15.26 8.43 6.61
CA LEU A 52 -15.57 8.34 5.17
C LEU A 52 -16.31 9.57 4.64
N GLU A 53 -16.99 10.33 5.50
CA GLU A 53 -17.64 11.60 5.14
C GLU A 53 -16.65 12.71 4.77
N GLU A 54 -15.39 12.63 5.22
CA GLU A 54 -14.31 13.58 4.84
C GLU A 54 -13.66 13.23 3.49
N GLY A 55 -14.01 12.06 2.94
CA GLY A 55 -13.55 11.60 1.64
C GLY A 55 -14.32 12.19 0.46
N ALA A 56 -14.51 11.36 -0.57
CA ALA A 56 -15.26 11.73 -1.77
C ALA A 56 -16.35 10.72 -2.10
N LEU A 57 -17.46 11.20 -2.67
CA LEU A 57 -18.52 10.39 -3.25
C LEU A 57 -18.62 10.73 -4.73
N CYS A 58 -18.09 9.86 -5.60
CA CYS A 58 -17.92 10.14 -7.03
C CYS A 58 -18.27 8.91 -7.86
N HIS A 59 -19.10 9.08 -8.89
CA HIS A 59 -19.45 8.02 -9.84
C HIS A 59 -19.89 6.70 -9.18
N GLY A 60 -20.70 6.77 -8.11
CA GLY A 60 -21.14 5.59 -7.35
C GLY A 60 -20.05 4.97 -6.47
N ARG A 61 -19.01 5.73 -6.11
CA ARG A 61 -17.86 5.26 -5.31
C ARG A 61 -17.66 6.13 -4.08
N ILE A 62 -17.59 5.50 -2.91
CA ILE A 62 -17.19 6.12 -1.64
C ILE A 62 -15.67 5.96 -1.53
N ILE A 63 -14.92 7.06 -1.50
CA ILE A 63 -13.46 7.06 -1.52
C ILE A 63 -12.94 7.60 -0.19
N CYS A 64 -12.22 6.76 0.55
CA CYS A 64 -11.62 7.07 1.84
C CYS A 64 -10.62 8.22 1.72
N PRO A 65 -10.65 9.20 2.66
CA PRO A 65 -9.76 10.37 2.59
C PRO A 65 -8.28 10.01 2.82
N TRP A 66 -7.95 9.02 3.65
CA TRP A 66 -6.55 8.77 4.04
C TRP A 66 -5.76 7.91 3.06
N HIS A 67 -6.34 6.82 2.58
CA HIS A 67 -5.59 5.82 1.78
C HIS A 67 -6.30 5.41 0.49
N LYS A 68 -7.36 6.16 0.13
CA LYS A 68 -8.09 5.98 -1.14
C LYS A 68 -8.68 4.58 -1.33
N GLY A 69 -8.94 3.90 -0.21
CA GLY A 69 -9.80 2.72 -0.16
C GLY A 69 -11.16 3.08 -0.71
N THR A 70 -11.67 2.29 -1.64
CA THR A 70 -12.89 2.66 -2.38
C THR A 70 -13.95 1.59 -2.22
N PHE A 71 -15.18 2.03 -1.96
CA PHE A 71 -16.34 1.17 -1.78
C PHE A 71 -17.42 1.53 -2.78
N ASP A 72 -18.19 0.54 -3.19
CA ASP A 72 -19.36 0.73 -4.03
C ASP A 72 -20.46 1.41 -3.23
N ALA A 73 -20.99 2.52 -3.74
CA ALA A 73 -21.96 3.35 -3.03
C ALA A 73 -23.34 2.70 -2.87
N ALA A 74 -23.66 1.68 -3.66
CA ALA A 74 -24.94 0.96 -3.62
C ALA A 74 -24.87 -0.28 -2.71
N THR A 75 -23.70 -0.92 -2.63
CA THR A 75 -23.53 -2.21 -1.93
C THR A 75 -22.63 -2.14 -0.71
N GLY A 76 -21.72 -1.18 -0.62
CA GLY A 76 -20.68 -1.09 0.41
C GLY A 76 -19.50 -2.05 0.18
N ASN A 77 -19.49 -2.79 -0.93
CA ASN A 77 -18.43 -3.74 -1.25
C ASN A 77 -17.12 -3.03 -1.59
N VAL A 78 -15.98 -3.66 -1.30
CA VAL A 78 -14.66 -3.13 -1.69
C VAL A 78 -14.52 -3.13 -3.20
N LEU A 79 -14.35 -1.94 -3.78
CA LEU A 79 -13.97 -1.75 -5.17
C LEU A 79 -12.45 -1.63 -5.31
N GLU A 80 -11.80 -0.90 -4.41
CA GLU A 80 -10.35 -0.71 -4.41
C GLU A 80 -9.79 -0.85 -2.99
N PRO A 81 -8.59 -1.46 -2.86
CA PRO A 81 -7.86 -1.54 -1.60
C PRO A 81 -7.47 -0.14 -1.09
N PRO A 82 -7.05 0.03 0.17
CA PRO A 82 -6.52 -1.01 1.06
C PRO A 82 -7.46 -1.74 2.01
N ALA A 83 -8.73 -1.35 2.07
CA ALA A 83 -9.71 -2.16 2.79
C ALA A 83 -9.79 -3.56 2.15
N LEU A 84 -9.76 -4.59 2.98
CA LEU A 84 -9.89 -6.00 2.55
C LEU A 84 -11.29 -6.57 2.86
N VAL A 85 -12.16 -5.77 3.47
CA VAL A 85 -13.54 -6.13 3.78
C VAL A 85 -14.44 -4.93 3.46
N GLY A 86 -15.68 -5.22 3.06
CA GLY A 86 -16.69 -4.21 2.76
C GLY A 86 -17.18 -3.47 4.00
N LEU A 87 -17.94 -2.41 3.78
CA LEU A 87 -18.57 -1.65 4.87
C LEU A 87 -19.71 -2.46 5.49
N ASP A 88 -19.85 -2.36 6.82
CA ASP A 88 -21.05 -2.87 7.49
C ASP A 88 -22.27 -2.10 6.99
N ARG A 89 -23.41 -2.78 6.83
CA ARG A 89 -24.65 -2.19 6.30
C ARG A 89 -25.69 -2.07 7.39
N TYR A 90 -26.51 -1.04 7.33
CA TYR A 90 -27.61 -0.82 8.27
C TYR A 90 -28.95 -0.75 7.52
N PRO A 91 -30.06 -1.26 8.08
CA PRO A 91 -31.37 -1.10 7.46
C PRO A 91 -31.77 0.37 7.39
N VAL A 92 -32.24 0.80 6.21
CA VAL A 92 -32.75 2.15 5.95
C VAL A 92 -34.16 2.09 5.39
N VAL A 93 -35.03 2.97 5.88
CA VAL A 93 -36.38 3.18 5.33
C VAL A 93 -36.58 4.67 5.10
N VAL A 94 -36.92 5.05 3.87
CA VAL A 94 -37.34 6.43 3.55
C VAL A 94 -38.87 6.50 3.59
N THR A 95 -39.43 7.34 4.45
CA THR A 95 -40.89 7.54 4.58
C THR A 95 -41.23 9.01 4.35
N GLY A 96 -41.77 9.33 3.18
CA GLY A 96 -41.89 10.72 2.75
C GLY A 96 -40.50 11.35 2.62
N ASP A 97 -40.22 12.38 3.41
CA ASP A 97 -38.90 13.02 3.47
C ASP A 97 -38.04 12.50 4.64
N ASP A 98 -38.57 11.64 5.52
CA ASP A 98 -37.84 11.13 6.67
C ASP A 98 -36.95 9.93 6.31
N VAL A 99 -35.65 10.03 6.61
CA VAL A 99 -34.70 8.93 6.50
C VAL A 99 -34.58 8.24 7.86
N MET A 100 -35.08 7.01 7.94
CA MET A 100 -35.10 6.18 9.15
C MET A 100 -34.00 5.13 9.08
N VAL A 101 -33.19 5.00 10.14
CA VAL A 101 -32.10 4.00 10.23
C VAL A 101 -32.26 3.15 11.47
N THR A 102 -32.07 1.84 11.32
CA THR A 102 -31.95 0.89 12.43
C THR A 102 -30.46 0.68 12.77
N PRO A 103 -30.02 0.87 14.03
CA PRO A 103 -28.60 0.80 14.41
C PRO A 103 -28.05 -0.64 14.51
N GLU A 104 -28.84 -1.65 14.18
CA GLU A 104 -28.40 -3.04 14.12
C GLU A 104 -27.86 -3.36 12.72
N LYS A 105 -26.61 -3.84 12.65
CA LYS A 105 -25.96 -4.21 11.40
C LYS A 105 -26.71 -5.36 10.71
N ILE A 106 -26.83 -5.28 9.39
CA ILE A 106 -27.29 -6.38 8.56
C ILE A 106 -26.20 -7.47 8.61
N PRO A 107 -26.50 -8.69 9.09
CA PRO A 107 -25.51 -9.75 9.16
C PRO A 107 -24.95 -10.08 7.77
N GLN A 108 -23.63 -10.13 7.64
CA GLN A 108 -22.98 -10.66 6.45
C GLN A 108 -22.81 -12.18 6.62
N PRO A 109 -23.34 -13.01 5.71
CA PRO A 109 -23.12 -14.45 5.78
C PRO A 109 -21.64 -14.76 5.60
N ALA A 110 -21.08 -15.61 6.47
CA ALA A 110 -19.76 -16.17 6.26
C ALA A 110 -19.76 -17.01 4.98
N ARG A 111 -18.80 -16.74 4.09
CA ARG A 111 -18.68 -17.44 2.80
C ARG A 111 -17.64 -18.55 2.94
N ASN A 112 -18.12 -19.71 3.38
CA ASN A 112 -17.28 -20.85 3.74
C ASN A 112 -16.99 -21.76 2.54
N ALA A 113 -15.88 -22.49 2.62
CA ALA A 113 -15.58 -23.51 1.64
C ALA A 113 -16.55 -24.69 1.81
N ASN A 114 -17.25 -25.05 0.75
CA ASN A 114 -18.13 -26.22 0.74
C ASN A 114 -17.61 -27.32 -0.21
N ALA A 115 -16.57 -27.04 -0.99
CA ALA A 115 -15.97 -27.95 -1.95
C ALA A 115 -14.46 -28.09 -1.73
N LYS A 116 -13.92 -29.30 -1.97
CA LYS A 116 -12.47 -29.56 -1.90
C LYS A 116 -11.73 -29.14 -3.18
N GLU A 117 -12.44 -29.03 -4.30
CA GLU A 117 -11.92 -28.65 -5.60
C GLU A 117 -12.75 -27.50 -6.21
N PRO A 118 -12.15 -26.65 -7.05
CA PRO A 118 -10.72 -26.65 -7.38
C PRO A 118 -9.85 -26.10 -6.22
N HIS A 119 -8.55 -26.39 -6.24
CA HIS A 119 -7.57 -25.96 -5.25
C HIS A 119 -6.74 -24.79 -5.76
N TYR A 120 -6.97 -23.61 -5.16
CA TYR A 120 -6.25 -22.39 -5.46
C TYR A 120 -5.16 -22.12 -4.42
N VAL A 121 -3.95 -21.81 -4.89
CA VAL A 121 -2.81 -21.53 -4.00
C VAL A 121 -2.31 -20.10 -4.18
N VAL A 122 -2.17 -19.38 -3.08
CA VAL A 122 -1.60 -18.04 -3.03
C VAL A 122 -0.20 -18.14 -2.42
N ILE A 123 0.83 -17.84 -3.22
CA ILE A 123 2.24 -17.96 -2.84
C ILE A 123 2.77 -16.59 -2.44
N GLY A 124 2.85 -16.33 -1.14
CA GLY A 124 3.26 -15.06 -0.53
C GLY A 124 2.18 -14.54 0.42
N ALA A 125 2.50 -14.47 1.72
CA ALA A 125 1.59 -14.05 2.79
C ALA A 125 1.70 -12.56 3.15
N GLY A 126 2.01 -11.71 2.17
CA GLY A 126 2.04 -10.25 2.33
C GLY A 126 0.70 -9.58 1.95
N ALA A 127 0.76 -8.28 1.65
CA ALA A 127 -0.42 -7.47 1.30
C ALA A 127 -1.22 -8.01 0.10
N ALA A 128 -0.52 -8.40 -0.97
CA ALA A 128 -1.13 -9.03 -2.12
C ALA A 128 -1.79 -10.38 -1.75
N GLY A 129 -1.13 -11.20 -0.93
CA GLY A 129 -1.67 -12.50 -0.52
C GLY A 129 -2.96 -12.38 0.29
N ALA A 130 -2.98 -11.49 1.28
CA ALA A 130 -4.17 -11.22 2.08
C ALA A 130 -5.33 -10.71 1.22
N ALA A 131 -5.05 -9.77 0.31
CA ALA A 131 -6.06 -9.23 -0.60
C ALA A 131 -6.61 -10.28 -1.58
N ALA A 132 -5.77 -11.21 -2.04
CA ALA A 132 -6.21 -12.31 -2.88
C ALA A 132 -7.14 -13.26 -2.13
N CYS A 133 -6.79 -13.68 -0.92
CA CYS A 133 -7.65 -14.54 -0.10
C CYS A 133 -9.01 -13.90 0.16
N ALA A 134 -9.04 -12.61 0.52
CA ALA A 134 -10.28 -11.86 0.69
C ALA A 134 -11.10 -11.81 -0.61
N ALA A 135 -10.48 -11.42 -1.72
CA ALA A 135 -11.17 -11.31 -3.01
C ALA A 135 -11.70 -12.64 -3.55
N LEU A 136 -11.00 -13.75 -3.32
CA LEU A 136 -11.48 -15.10 -3.70
C LEU A 136 -12.81 -15.41 -2.99
N ARG A 137 -12.89 -15.16 -1.67
CA ARG A 137 -14.12 -15.39 -0.90
C ARG A 137 -15.23 -14.39 -1.22
N GLU A 138 -14.87 -13.13 -1.47
CA GLU A 138 -15.82 -12.12 -1.98
C GLU A 138 -16.36 -12.46 -3.38
N SER A 139 -15.64 -13.27 -4.16
CA SER A 139 -16.06 -13.78 -5.48
C SER A 139 -16.83 -15.10 -5.39
N ASP A 140 -17.30 -15.48 -4.20
CA ASP A 140 -18.04 -16.72 -3.94
C ASP A 140 -17.28 -18.01 -4.31
N PHE A 141 -15.94 -17.96 -4.28
CA PHE A 141 -15.13 -19.14 -4.49
C PHE A 141 -15.33 -20.14 -3.35
N SER A 142 -15.94 -21.28 -3.65
CA SER A 142 -16.29 -22.34 -2.69
C SER A 142 -15.24 -23.45 -2.56
N GLY A 143 -14.21 -23.41 -3.42
CA GLY A 143 -13.11 -24.37 -3.44
C GLY A 143 -12.07 -24.13 -2.34
N ARG A 144 -11.04 -24.99 -2.33
CA ARG A 144 -9.96 -24.97 -1.35
C ARG A 144 -8.99 -23.82 -1.64
N ILE A 145 -8.63 -23.04 -0.61
CA ILE A 145 -7.59 -22.01 -0.69
C ILE A 145 -6.45 -22.38 0.25
N THR A 146 -5.22 -22.34 -0.25
CA THR A 146 -4.01 -22.40 0.59
C THR A 146 -3.17 -21.15 0.43
N LEU A 147 -2.92 -20.44 1.53
CA LEU A 147 -1.98 -19.35 1.63
C LEU A 147 -0.61 -19.88 2.09
N VAL A 148 0.41 -19.71 1.26
CA VAL A 148 1.78 -20.17 1.52
C VAL A 148 2.65 -18.96 1.82
N GLY A 149 3.43 -18.99 2.91
CA GLY A 149 4.44 -17.98 3.22
C GLY A 149 5.50 -18.54 4.16
N TYR A 150 6.71 -17.98 4.16
CA TYR A 150 7.78 -18.47 5.04
C TYR A 150 7.81 -17.76 6.41
N GLU A 151 7.23 -16.56 6.51
CA GLU A 151 7.15 -15.84 7.80
C GLU A 151 6.12 -16.52 8.74
N PRO A 152 6.44 -16.63 10.04
CA PRO A 152 5.57 -17.29 11.02
C PRO A 152 4.32 -16.46 11.35
N HIS A 153 4.30 -15.17 11.02
CA HIS A 153 3.20 -14.26 11.29
C HIS A 153 2.13 -14.27 10.20
N ALA A 154 0.86 -14.11 10.60
CA ALA A 154 -0.23 -13.87 9.64
C ALA A 154 0.07 -12.58 8.84
N PRO A 155 -0.53 -12.38 7.65
CA PRO A 155 -0.29 -11.17 6.87
C PRO A 155 -0.49 -9.90 7.70
N TYR A 156 0.49 -9.01 7.68
CA TYR A 156 0.55 -7.82 8.53
C TYR A 156 0.90 -6.57 7.73
N ASP A 157 0.67 -5.40 8.32
CA ASP A 157 0.93 -4.12 7.68
C ASP A 157 2.43 -3.75 7.72
N ARG A 158 3.13 -4.05 6.62
CA ARG A 158 4.54 -3.69 6.46
C ARG A 158 4.80 -2.19 6.41
N THR A 159 3.78 -1.34 6.18
CA THR A 159 3.98 0.11 6.09
C THR A 159 4.33 0.73 7.44
N ALA A 160 4.05 0.04 8.55
CA ALA A 160 4.43 0.43 9.91
C ALA A 160 5.93 0.24 10.20
N LEU A 161 6.60 -0.69 9.51
CA LEU A 161 7.97 -1.11 9.82
C LEU A 161 9.02 0.00 9.61
N SER A 162 8.79 0.92 8.68
CA SER A 162 9.65 2.09 8.43
C SER A 162 9.19 3.35 9.18
N LYS A 163 8.05 3.30 9.87
CA LYS A 163 7.39 4.47 10.47
C LYS A 163 7.29 4.35 12.00
N PHE A 164 6.25 3.68 12.48
CA PHE A 164 5.89 3.67 13.89
C PHE A 164 6.77 2.74 14.73
N VAL A 165 7.32 1.69 14.11
CA VAL A 165 8.22 0.75 14.81
C VAL A 165 9.56 1.41 15.14
N PRO A 166 10.31 1.99 14.18
CA PRO A 166 11.59 2.63 14.49
C PRO A 166 11.43 3.90 15.35
N SER A 167 10.27 4.55 15.33
CA SER A 167 10.00 5.72 16.20
C SER A 167 9.80 5.36 17.67
N GLY A 168 9.56 4.07 17.98
CA GLY A 168 9.21 3.60 19.32
C GLY A 168 7.75 3.83 19.71
N GLU A 169 6.90 4.30 18.79
CA GLU A 169 5.45 4.47 19.03
C GLU A 169 4.66 3.17 18.93
N MET A 170 5.26 2.14 18.32
CA MET A 170 4.67 0.83 18.11
C MET A 170 5.73 -0.24 18.34
N SER A 171 5.43 -1.26 19.15
CA SER A 171 6.28 -2.44 19.25
C SER A 171 6.12 -3.31 17.99
N PRO A 172 7.14 -4.05 17.52
CA PRO A 172 6.99 -5.01 16.42
C PRO A 172 5.81 -5.98 16.61
N VAL A 173 5.53 -6.39 17.86
CA VAL A 173 4.41 -7.31 18.16
C VAL A 173 3.03 -6.68 18.01
N ASP A 174 2.94 -5.35 18.03
CA ASP A 174 1.69 -4.57 17.91
C ASP A 174 1.41 -4.16 16.46
N VAL A 175 2.28 -4.53 15.52
CA VAL A 175 2.06 -4.27 14.09
C VAL A 175 0.75 -4.94 13.66
N PRO A 176 -0.22 -4.17 13.12
CA PRO A 176 -1.56 -4.68 12.92
C PRO A 176 -1.61 -5.76 11.84
N PRO A 177 -2.40 -6.83 12.04
CA PRO A 177 -2.66 -7.79 10.99
C PRO A 177 -3.54 -7.15 9.91
N LEU A 178 -3.38 -7.59 8.65
CA LEU A 178 -4.19 -7.10 7.53
C LEU A 178 -5.61 -7.66 7.52
N LEU A 179 -5.80 -8.82 8.14
CA LEU A 179 -7.06 -9.51 8.32
C LEU A 179 -7.25 -9.76 9.81
N ALA A 180 -8.51 -9.84 10.28
CA ALA A 180 -8.76 -10.18 11.68
C ALA A 180 -8.07 -11.53 12.04
N PRO A 181 -7.59 -11.71 13.27
CA PRO A 181 -6.77 -12.89 13.64
C PRO A 181 -7.38 -14.26 13.30
N ASP A 182 -8.70 -14.37 13.40
CA ASP A 182 -9.53 -15.55 13.13
C ASP A 182 -10.16 -15.53 11.72
N TRP A 183 -9.84 -14.55 10.88
CA TRP A 183 -10.45 -14.40 9.56
C TRP A 183 -10.15 -15.58 8.64
N LEU A 184 -8.90 -16.08 8.64
CA LEU A 184 -8.51 -17.22 7.80
C LEU A 184 -9.28 -18.49 8.19
N GLU A 185 -9.43 -18.75 9.49
CA GLU A 185 -10.21 -19.87 10.00
C GLU A 185 -11.70 -19.71 9.64
N ARG A 186 -12.29 -18.53 9.90
CA ARG A 186 -13.69 -18.24 9.57
C ARG A 186 -14.03 -18.37 8.09
N HIS A 187 -13.04 -18.29 7.20
CA HIS A 187 -13.22 -18.38 5.75
C HIS A 187 -12.57 -19.63 5.14
N ASP A 188 -12.24 -20.64 5.96
CA ASP A 188 -11.64 -21.91 5.52
C ASP A 188 -10.42 -21.71 4.60
N VAL A 189 -9.52 -20.78 4.96
CA VAL A 189 -8.25 -20.57 4.27
C VAL A 189 -7.15 -21.27 5.02
N GLU A 190 -6.60 -22.32 4.41
CA GLU A 190 -5.47 -23.05 4.99
C GLU A 190 -4.19 -22.23 4.88
N ARG A 191 -3.37 -22.23 5.93
CA ARG A 191 -2.08 -21.55 5.92
C ARG A 191 -0.94 -22.55 6.07
N ILE A 192 0.01 -22.49 5.14
CA ILE A 192 1.27 -23.24 5.21
C ILE A 192 2.40 -22.25 5.48
N VAL A 193 3.04 -22.41 6.64
CA VAL A 193 4.25 -21.67 7.01
C VAL A 193 5.47 -22.47 6.56
N GLN A 194 5.90 -22.23 5.33
CA GLN A 194 7.05 -22.91 4.75
C GLN A 194 7.65 -22.11 3.59
N LYS A 195 8.98 -22.17 3.46
CA LYS A 195 9.68 -21.58 2.32
C LYS A 195 9.54 -22.47 1.09
N VAL A 196 9.16 -21.84 -0.02
CA VAL A 196 9.13 -22.50 -1.33
C VAL A 196 10.55 -22.56 -1.88
N ALA A 197 11.03 -23.78 -2.13
CA ALA A 197 12.33 -24.02 -2.72
C ALA A 197 12.26 -23.92 -4.26
N ARG A 198 11.16 -24.40 -4.85
CA ARG A 198 10.97 -24.45 -6.31
C ARG A 198 9.49 -24.38 -6.65
N LEU A 199 9.12 -23.57 -7.65
CA LEU A 199 7.82 -23.59 -8.30
C LEU A 199 8.00 -24.10 -9.72
N ASP A 200 7.49 -25.30 -9.99
CA ASP A 200 7.48 -25.91 -11.32
C ASP A 200 6.17 -25.51 -12.02
N VAL A 201 6.23 -24.47 -12.86
CA VAL A 201 5.04 -23.92 -13.53
C VAL A 201 4.41 -24.92 -14.52
N PRO A 202 5.17 -25.62 -15.38
CA PRO A 202 4.61 -26.64 -16.27
C PRO A 202 3.92 -27.79 -15.52
N ALA A 203 4.50 -28.25 -14.41
CA ALA A 203 3.94 -29.34 -13.61
C ALA A 203 2.85 -28.89 -12.62
N ARG A 204 2.61 -27.58 -12.48
CA ARG A 204 1.73 -26.96 -11.46
C ARG A 204 2.00 -27.49 -10.05
N MET A 205 3.28 -27.52 -9.68
CA MET A 205 3.76 -28.10 -8.44
C MET A 205 4.68 -27.15 -7.68
N ILE A 206 4.42 -27.02 -6.38
CA ILE A 206 5.23 -26.27 -5.42
C ILE A 206 6.05 -27.28 -4.63
N HIS A 207 7.36 -27.07 -4.55
CA HIS A 207 8.27 -27.84 -3.72
C HIS A 207 8.76 -26.97 -2.56
N PHE A 208 8.67 -27.50 -1.36
CA PHE A 208 9.05 -26.83 -0.14
C PHE A 208 10.47 -27.22 0.30
N GLU A 209 11.14 -26.36 1.08
CA GLU A 209 12.49 -26.63 1.59
C GLU A 209 12.54 -27.87 2.51
N ASN A 210 11.43 -28.24 3.15
CA ASN A 210 11.33 -29.47 3.96
C ASN A 210 11.10 -30.76 3.13
N GLY A 211 11.14 -30.67 1.80
CA GLY A 211 10.95 -31.80 0.89
C GLY A 211 9.50 -32.16 0.59
N ALA A 212 8.51 -31.51 1.24
CA ALA A 212 7.11 -31.69 0.89
C ALA A 212 6.80 -31.05 -0.48
N ALA A 213 5.69 -31.47 -1.09
CA ALA A 213 5.20 -30.90 -2.34
C ALA A 213 3.68 -30.67 -2.31
N LEU A 214 3.21 -29.70 -3.09
CA LEU A 214 1.80 -29.36 -3.24
C LEU A 214 1.47 -29.09 -4.71
N THR A 215 0.45 -29.76 -5.24
CA THR A 215 -0.12 -29.47 -6.56
C THR A 215 -1.27 -28.48 -6.46
N TYR A 216 -1.57 -27.77 -7.54
CA TYR A 216 -2.67 -26.80 -7.57
C TYR A 216 -3.39 -26.79 -8.93
N ASP A 217 -4.64 -26.35 -8.93
CA ASP A 217 -5.40 -26.09 -10.16
C ASP A 217 -5.06 -24.71 -10.73
N THR A 218 -4.99 -23.69 -9.86
CA THR A 218 -4.58 -22.32 -10.20
C THR A 218 -3.75 -21.74 -9.06
N ALA A 219 -2.71 -20.96 -9.38
CA ALA A 219 -1.92 -20.26 -8.37
C ALA A 219 -1.76 -18.77 -8.65
N LEU A 220 -1.56 -18.00 -7.58
CA LEU A 220 -1.14 -16.61 -7.60
C LEU A 220 0.24 -16.47 -6.97
N LEU A 221 1.21 -15.99 -7.74
CA LEU A 221 2.51 -15.52 -7.25
C LEU A 221 2.38 -14.12 -6.65
N ALA A 222 2.58 -14.01 -5.35
CA ALA A 222 2.46 -12.78 -4.56
C ALA A 222 3.67 -12.60 -3.62
N THR A 223 4.86 -13.01 -4.06
CA THR A 223 6.08 -13.10 -3.23
C THR A 223 6.78 -11.77 -2.97
N GLY A 224 6.37 -10.71 -3.65
CA GLY A 224 6.93 -9.37 -3.48
C GLY A 224 8.43 -9.31 -3.77
N SER A 225 9.13 -8.37 -3.14
CA SER A 225 10.59 -8.18 -3.32
C SER A 225 11.41 -8.52 -2.07
N VAL A 226 12.69 -8.79 -2.29
CA VAL A 226 13.76 -8.93 -1.28
C VAL A 226 14.73 -7.75 -1.32
N PRO A 227 15.30 -7.30 -0.18
CA PRO A 227 16.30 -6.24 -0.16
C PRO A 227 17.52 -6.55 -1.01
N LYS A 228 18.03 -5.55 -1.74
CA LYS A 228 19.25 -5.68 -2.52
C LYS A 228 20.46 -5.44 -1.63
N LEU A 229 21.31 -6.45 -1.45
CA LEU A 229 22.61 -6.28 -0.80
C LEU A 229 23.59 -5.65 -1.80
N PRO A 230 24.13 -4.44 -1.53
CA PRO A 230 25.10 -3.82 -2.40
C PRO A 230 26.44 -4.57 -2.34
N HIS A 231 27.21 -4.53 -3.43
CA HIS A 231 28.54 -5.12 -3.49
C HIS A 231 29.57 -4.12 -2.94
N ILE A 232 29.59 -3.97 -1.61
CA ILE A 232 30.48 -3.07 -0.88
C ILE A 232 31.24 -3.91 0.15
N PRO A 233 32.58 -3.80 0.25
CA PRO A 233 33.36 -4.48 1.28
C PRO A 233 32.83 -4.15 2.69
N GLY A 234 32.68 -5.16 3.55
CA GLY A 234 32.20 -5.00 4.93
C GLY A 234 30.67 -5.00 5.08
N VAL A 235 29.90 -5.27 4.02
CA VAL A 235 28.43 -5.39 4.10
C VAL A 235 27.95 -6.55 4.99
N GLU A 236 28.83 -7.52 5.25
CA GLU A 236 28.63 -8.68 6.11
C GLU A 236 28.90 -8.43 7.60
N LEU A 237 29.40 -7.24 7.97
CA LEU A 237 29.70 -6.89 9.36
C LEU A 237 28.43 -6.89 10.24
N GLY A 238 28.61 -7.14 11.54
CA GLY A 238 27.56 -6.90 12.54
C GLY A 238 27.14 -5.41 12.55
N GLY A 239 25.89 -5.13 12.90
CA GLY A 239 25.34 -3.76 12.87
C GLY A 239 24.94 -3.28 11.46
N VAL A 240 25.05 -4.13 10.42
CA VAL A 240 24.49 -3.85 9.09
C VAL A 240 23.11 -4.50 8.97
N HIS A 241 22.09 -3.68 8.72
CA HIS A 241 20.69 -4.09 8.70
C HIS A 241 20.02 -3.80 7.36
N VAL A 242 18.98 -4.56 7.06
CA VAL A 242 17.94 -4.24 6.08
C VAL A 242 16.63 -4.00 6.82
N LEU A 243 15.58 -3.55 6.12
CA LEU A 243 14.26 -3.39 6.72
C LEU A 243 13.17 -3.84 5.74
N ARG A 244 12.67 -5.07 5.91
CA ARG A 244 11.62 -5.65 5.06
C ARG A 244 10.58 -6.47 5.81
N SER A 245 10.99 -7.16 6.86
CA SER A 245 10.18 -8.05 7.68
C SER A 245 10.07 -7.55 9.12
N LEU A 246 9.16 -8.16 9.89
CA LEU A 246 9.05 -7.94 11.34
C LEU A 246 10.35 -8.26 12.06
N ASP A 247 11.02 -9.35 11.68
CA ASP A 247 12.29 -9.76 12.27
C ASP A 247 13.39 -8.71 12.00
N ASP A 248 13.44 -8.15 10.79
CA ASP A 248 14.36 -7.05 10.47
C ASP A 248 14.10 -5.81 11.33
N ALA A 249 12.82 -5.44 11.51
CA ALA A 249 12.43 -4.28 12.29
C ALA A 249 12.74 -4.47 13.78
N ALA A 250 12.48 -5.66 14.32
CA ALA A 250 12.85 -6.02 15.69
C ALA A 250 14.38 -5.97 15.88
N ALA A 251 15.15 -6.59 14.96
CA ALA A 251 16.61 -6.57 15.01
C ALA A 251 17.18 -5.14 14.95
N LEU A 252 16.60 -4.25 14.14
CA LEU A 252 17.00 -2.85 14.07
C LEU A 252 16.70 -2.11 15.38
N VAL A 253 15.49 -2.28 15.94
CA VAL A 253 15.09 -1.65 17.20
C VAL A 253 15.94 -2.14 18.37
N ASP A 254 16.24 -3.44 18.42
CA ASP A 254 17.09 -4.05 19.44
C ASP A 254 18.54 -3.54 19.34
N ALA A 255 19.07 -3.40 18.13
CA ALA A 255 20.41 -2.85 17.90
C ALA A 255 20.54 -1.39 18.34
N ILE A 256 19.48 -0.59 18.18
CA ILE A 256 19.45 0.81 18.64
C ILE A 256 19.45 0.87 20.18
N GLY A 257 18.76 -0.06 20.83
CA GLY A 257 18.67 -0.15 22.29
C GLY A 257 17.96 1.03 22.96
N ASP A 258 18.11 1.12 24.28
CA ASP A 258 17.47 2.16 25.11
C ASP A 258 18.22 3.50 25.08
N ASP A 259 19.52 3.49 24.79
CA ASP A 259 20.36 4.69 24.70
C ASP A 259 20.41 5.26 23.28
N ALA A 260 19.23 5.41 22.69
CA ALA A 260 19.04 5.78 21.29
C ALA A 260 19.79 7.07 20.89
N GLY A 261 20.05 7.98 21.83
CA GLY A 261 20.76 9.24 21.58
C GLY A 261 22.28 9.12 21.39
N GLN A 262 22.89 8.00 21.78
CA GLN A 262 24.33 7.76 21.61
C GLN A 262 24.65 6.95 20.35
N THR A 263 23.71 6.15 19.86
CA THR A 263 23.87 5.28 18.69
C THR A 263 23.83 6.06 17.37
N GLN A 264 24.93 6.05 16.62
CA GLN A 264 25.01 6.66 15.29
C GLN A 264 24.44 5.73 14.22
N VAL A 265 23.33 6.12 13.60
CA VAL A 265 22.72 5.36 12.49
C VAL A 265 23.05 6.03 11.16
N VAL A 266 23.68 5.28 10.27
CA VAL A 266 23.90 5.66 8.87
C VAL A 266 22.91 4.91 7.97
N ILE A 267 22.19 5.63 7.12
CA ILE A 267 21.25 5.06 6.15
C ILE A 267 21.82 5.24 4.75
N LEU A 268 21.98 4.13 4.02
CA LEU A 268 22.44 4.14 2.63
C LEU A 268 21.24 4.19 1.69
N GLY A 269 20.94 5.37 1.17
CA GLY A 269 19.86 5.63 0.22
C GLY A 269 18.80 6.60 0.73
N SER A 270 18.52 7.64 -0.05
CA SER A 270 17.53 8.69 0.26
C SER A 270 16.18 8.47 -0.43
N SER A 271 15.69 7.24 -0.45
CA SER A 271 14.36 6.87 -0.99
C SER A 271 13.33 6.69 0.14
N PHE A 272 12.13 6.18 -0.18
CA PHE A 272 10.97 6.17 0.73
C PHE A 272 11.27 5.51 2.06
N ILE A 273 11.68 4.24 2.05
CA ILE A 273 11.98 3.49 3.29
C ILE A 273 13.10 4.18 4.08
N GLY A 274 14.20 4.56 3.42
CA GLY A 274 15.34 5.22 4.07
C GLY A 274 14.95 6.52 4.77
N LEU A 275 14.17 7.37 4.11
CA LEU A 275 13.72 8.65 4.68
C LEU A 275 12.54 8.51 5.65
N GLU A 276 11.69 7.51 5.53
CA GLU A 276 10.70 7.22 6.58
C GLU A 276 11.41 6.79 7.86
N THR A 277 12.36 5.85 7.74
CA THR A 277 13.15 5.38 8.88
C THR A 277 14.02 6.49 9.46
N ALA A 278 14.62 7.35 8.64
CA ALA A 278 15.35 8.52 9.12
C ALA A 278 14.46 9.43 9.99
N ALA A 279 13.25 9.73 9.51
CA ALA A 279 12.31 10.56 10.26
C ALA A 279 11.87 9.91 11.58
N ALA A 280 11.59 8.61 11.55
CA ALA A 280 11.20 7.83 12.71
C ALA A 280 12.31 7.79 13.78
N LEU A 281 13.54 7.51 13.38
CA LEU A 281 14.71 7.45 14.27
C LEU A 281 15.06 8.82 14.86
N ARG A 282 15.01 9.89 14.05
CA ARG A 282 15.19 11.26 14.56
C ARG A 282 14.14 11.62 15.61
N LYS A 283 12.88 11.20 15.42
CA LYS A 283 11.81 11.39 16.40
C LYS A 283 12.07 10.65 17.72
N ARG A 284 12.75 9.50 17.67
CA ARG A 284 13.24 8.74 18.84
C ARG A 284 14.49 9.35 19.49
N GLY A 285 15.08 10.37 18.88
CA GLY A 285 16.29 11.06 19.39
C GLY A 285 17.60 10.53 18.82
N THR A 286 17.56 9.54 17.92
CA THR A 286 18.75 8.91 17.35
C THR A 286 19.48 9.83 16.37
N PRO A 287 20.81 10.01 16.48
CA PRO A 287 21.64 10.61 15.43
C PRO A 287 21.52 9.84 14.11
N VAL A 288 21.13 10.53 13.03
CA VAL A 288 20.94 9.90 11.72
C VAL A 288 21.70 10.66 10.64
N THR A 289 22.50 9.92 9.88
CA THR A 289 23.14 10.38 8.66
C THR A 289 22.61 9.60 7.47
N VAL A 290 22.24 10.27 6.38
CA VAL A 290 21.80 9.66 5.12
C VAL A 290 22.84 9.90 4.05
N ILE A 291 23.31 8.82 3.42
CA ILE A 291 24.29 8.86 2.32
C ILE A 291 23.59 8.41 1.04
N SER A 292 23.67 9.21 -0.02
CA SER A 292 23.02 8.88 -1.29
C SER A 292 23.74 9.50 -2.49
N PRO A 293 23.77 8.81 -3.66
CA PRO A 293 24.38 9.37 -4.87
C PRO A 293 23.52 10.48 -5.52
N GLU A 294 22.26 10.62 -5.15
CA GLU A 294 21.36 11.64 -5.69
C GLU A 294 21.65 13.03 -5.14
N LYS A 295 21.46 14.07 -5.97
CA LYS A 295 21.59 15.49 -5.59
C LYS A 295 20.56 15.94 -4.57
N VAL A 296 19.32 15.46 -4.70
CA VAL A 296 18.23 15.63 -3.74
C VAL A 296 17.38 14.35 -3.69
N PRO A 297 16.77 14.04 -2.55
CA PRO A 297 15.84 12.91 -2.44
C PRO A 297 14.70 13.01 -3.47
N PHE A 298 14.18 11.87 -3.90
CA PHE A 298 12.99 11.78 -4.76
C PHE A 298 13.01 12.57 -6.07
N ALA A 299 14.17 13.06 -6.53
CA ALA A 299 14.24 13.89 -7.74
C ALA A 299 13.60 13.21 -8.97
N ARG A 300 13.77 11.89 -9.09
CA ARG A 300 13.18 11.09 -10.18
C ARG A 300 11.67 10.96 -10.08
N GLN A 301 11.12 10.89 -8.86
CA GLN A 301 9.70 10.66 -8.63
C GLN A 301 8.90 11.97 -8.61
N PHE A 302 9.47 13.01 -8.01
CA PHE A 302 8.76 14.25 -7.69
C PHE A 302 9.41 15.53 -8.28
N GLY A 303 10.56 15.41 -8.93
CA GLY A 303 11.33 16.56 -9.42
C GLY A 303 12.18 17.24 -8.34
N GLU A 304 13.15 18.05 -8.77
CA GLU A 304 14.17 18.64 -7.87
C GLU A 304 13.57 19.55 -6.79
N ARG A 305 12.52 20.32 -7.10
CA ARG A 305 11.92 21.27 -6.16
C ARG A 305 11.27 20.56 -4.97
N ALA A 306 10.50 19.50 -5.23
CA ALA A 306 9.94 18.66 -4.16
C ALA A 306 11.04 17.92 -3.41
N GLY A 307 12.07 17.42 -4.12
CA GLY A 307 13.23 16.80 -3.48
C GLY A 307 13.96 17.72 -2.51
N ALA A 308 14.16 18.99 -2.89
CA ALA A 308 14.74 20.01 -2.01
C ALA A 308 13.87 20.29 -0.79
N MET A 309 12.54 20.30 -0.93
CA MET A 309 11.61 20.41 0.20
C MET A 309 11.77 19.23 1.18
N PHE A 310 11.83 17.98 0.68
CA PHE A 310 12.06 16.81 1.54
C PHE A 310 13.42 16.87 2.24
N ARG A 311 14.48 17.22 1.51
CA ARG A 311 15.81 17.43 2.11
C ARG A 311 15.75 18.45 3.26
N ALA A 312 15.19 19.63 2.99
CA ALA A 312 15.10 20.69 3.99
C ALA A 312 14.23 20.31 5.19
N LEU A 313 13.15 19.55 4.98
CA LEU A 313 12.34 18.99 6.07
C LEU A 313 13.18 18.09 6.98
N HIS A 314 13.98 17.21 6.40
CA HIS A 314 14.84 16.28 7.14
C HIS A 314 16.01 16.97 7.85
N GLU A 315 16.70 17.89 7.18
CA GLU A 315 17.81 18.67 7.77
C GLU A 315 17.33 19.52 8.95
N ARG A 316 16.15 20.16 8.86
CA ARG A 316 15.55 20.92 9.98
C ARG A 316 15.22 20.05 11.19
N ASN A 317 15.04 18.74 11.01
CA ASN A 317 14.82 17.78 12.08
C ASN A 317 16.11 17.03 12.48
N GLY A 318 17.27 17.51 12.02
CA GLY A 318 18.59 17.05 12.44
C GLY A 318 19.11 15.80 11.73
N VAL A 319 18.53 15.42 10.58
CA VAL A 319 19.19 14.46 9.68
C VAL A 319 20.38 15.15 9.02
N VAL A 320 21.54 14.49 9.04
CA VAL A 320 22.72 14.92 8.29
C VAL A 320 22.71 14.21 6.93
N PHE A 321 23.02 14.92 5.85
CA PHE A 321 23.05 14.35 4.51
C PHE A 321 24.45 14.43 3.89
N HIS A 322 24.92 13.30 3.35
CA HIS A 322 26.01 13.25 2.38
C HIS A 322 25.40 12.85 1.02
N LEU A 323 24.95 13.85 0.27
CA LEU A 323 24.39 13.69 -1.08
C LEU A 323 25.48 13.77 -2.13
N GLU A 324 25.18 13.26 -3.33
CA GLU A 324 26.17 13.11 -4.41
C GLU A 324 27.42 12.33 -3.95
N ALA A 325 27.22 11.45 -2.96
CA ALA A 325 28.27 10.67 -2.34
C ALA A 325 28.06 9.18 -2.63
N LYS A 326 29.17 8.44 -2.72
CA LYS A 326 29.19 6.99 -2.89
C LYS A 326 30.01 6.36 -1.78
N VAL A 327 29.53 5.23 -1.29
CA VAL A 327 30.21 4.43 -0.27
C VAL A 327 31.25 3.55 -0.95
N ALA A 328 32.49 3.60 -0.45
CA ALA A 328 33.60 2.76 -0.87
C ALA A 328 33.65 1.43 -0.08
N SER A 329 33.50 1.50 1.25
CA SER A 329 33.53 0.33 2.15
C SER A 329 32.82 0.63 3.47
N LEU A 330 32.42 -0.42 4.17
CA LEU A 330 32.08 -0.38 5.59
C LEU A 330 33.28 -0.94 6.36
N GLU A 331 33.72 -0.22 7.39
CA GLU A 331 34.84 -0.65 8.22
C GLU A 331 34.34 -0.94 9.62
N GLY A 332 34.91 -1.98 10.22
CA GLY A 332 34.45 -2.48 11.50
C GLY A 332 35.58 -2.83 12.46
N GLU A 333 35.24 -2.83 13.73
CA GLU A 333 36.08 -3.28 14.84
C GLU A 333 35.37 -4.47 15.51
N GLU A 334 36.15 -5.48 15.94
CA GLU A 334 35.61 -6.69 16.59
C GLU A 334 34.48 -7.41 15.80
N GLY A 335 34.44 -7.22 14.48
CA GLY A 335 33.45 -7.83 13.58
C GLY A 335 32.14 -7.06 13.43
N SER A 336 32.01 -5.87 14.02
CA SER A 336 30.85 -4.99 13.86
C SER A 336 31.24 -3.67 13.21
N VAL A 337 30.32 -3.06 12.47
CA VAL A 337 30.56 -1.77 11.79
C VAL A 337 30.84 -0.67 12.82
N HIS A 338 31.80 0.20 12.48
CA HIS A 338 32.13 1.39 13.26
C HIS A 338 32.16 2.67 12.39
N GLN A 339 32.37 2.52 11.07
CA GLN A 339 32.36 3.66 10.15
C GLN A 339 32.03 3.27 8.71
N VAL A 340 31.53 4.25 7.96
CA VAL A 340 31.32 4.19 6.52
C VAL A 340 32.38 5.04 5.82
N MET A 341 33.14 4.43 4.93
CA MET A 341 34.13 5.11 4.08
C MET A 341 33.47 5.55 2.79
N LEU A 342 33.61 6.82 2.42
CA LEU A 342 33.16 7.37 1.15
C LEU A 342 34.27 7.33 0.09
N GLU A 343 33.89 7.28 -1.20
CA GLU A 343 34.86 7.28 -2.32
C GLU A 343 35.72 8.57 -2.38
N ASN A 344 35.26 9.66 -1.76
CA ASN A 344 36.01 10.92 -1.65
C ASN A 344 37.04 10.93 -0.49
N GLY A 345 37.15 9.84 0.28
CA GLY A 345 38.06 9.70 1.43
C GLY A 345 37.50 10.23 2.76
N GLU A 346 36.25 10.69 2.80
CA GLU A 346 35.57 11.06 4.05
C GLU A 346 35.13 9.80 4.81
N HIS A 347 35.24 9.86 6.15
CA HIS A 347 34.80 8.81 7.06
C HIS A 347 33.61 9.29 7.88
N VAL A 348 32.54 8.50 7.93
CA VAL A 348 31.34 8.79 8.71
C VAL A 348 31.18 7.72 9.78
N ALA A 349 31.22 8.12 11.06
CA ALA A 349 31.00 7.19 12.17
C ALA A 349 29.61 6.54 12.10
N ALA A 350 29.54 5.23 12.37
CA ALA A 350 28.31 4.45 12.30
C ALA A 350 28.39 3.24 13.23
N ASP A 351 27.50 3.18 14.22
CA ASP A 351 27.29 1.97 15.03
C ASP A 351 26.31 1.02 14.33
N ILE A 352 25.43 1.59 13.51
CA ILE A 352 24.41 0.88 12.72
C ILE A 352 24.41 1.42 11.30
N VAL A 353 24.37 0.52 10.32
CA VAL A 353 24.16 0.86 8.91
C VAL A 353 22.87 0.22 8.42
N LEU A 354 21.91 1.04 7.98
CA LEU A 354 20.68 0.56 7.33
C LEU A 354 20.79 0.67 5.81
N LEU A 355 20.63 -0.47 5.12
CA LEU A 355 20.66 -0.55 3.67
C LEU A 355 19.28 -0.22 3.07
N GLY A 356 19.15 1.01 2.55
CA GLY A 356 18.01 1.50 1.78
C GLY A 356 18.25 1.48 0.26
N THR A 357 19.00 0.50 -0.23
CA THR A 357 19.61 0.46 -1.58
C THR A 357 18.72 -0.17 -2.66
N GLY A 358 17.42 -0.29 -2.40
CA GLY A 358 16.43 -0.87 -3.29
C GLY A 358 16.20 -2.37 -3.07
N VAL A 359 15.40 -2.96 -3.94
CA VAL A 359 14.95 -4.36 -3.83
C VAL A 359 15.01 -5.07 -5.17
N THR A 360 14.92 -6.40 -5.16
CA THR A 360 14.73 -7.23 -6.35
C THR A 360 13.51 -8.15 -6.19
N PRO A 361 12.77 -8.44 -7.29
CA PRO A 361 11.68 -9.42 -7.28
C PRO A 361 12.09 -10.76 -6.65
N ALA A 362 11.26 -11.28 -5.75
CA ALA A 362 11.47 -12.56 -5.09
C ALA A 362 10.97 -13.71 -5.97
N THR A 363 11.66 -13.95 -7.09
CA THR A 363 11.24 -14.88 -8.15
C THR A 363 12.27 -15.97 -8.46
N GLY A 364 13.40 -16.00 -7.74
CA GLY A 364 14.51 -16.93 -8.01
C GLY A 364 14.19 -18.42 -7.86
N PHE A 365 13.04 -18.78 -7.30
CA PHE A 365 12.57 -20.17 -7.17
C PHE A 365 11.63 -20.62 -8.31
N VAL A 366 11.30 -19.72 -9.25
CA VAL A 366 10.31 -19.99 -10.31
C VAL A 366 10.97 -20.62 -11.53
N GLU A 367 10.49 -21.79 -11.93
CA GLU A 367 10.96 -22.53 -13.12
C GLU A 367 9.87 -22.63 -14.19
N GLY A 368 10.28 -22.56 -15.46
CA GLY A 368 9.36 -22.69 -16.60
C GLY A 368 8.49 -21.46 -16.86
N LEU A 369 8.84 -20.30 -16.30
CA LEU A 369 8.23 -19.00 -16.59
C LEU A 369 9.31 -18.00 -17.02
N PRO A 370 9.17 -17.33 -18.20
CA PRO A 370 10.09 -16.29 -18.60
C PRO A 370 10.04 -15.09 -17.63
N LEU A 371 11.19 -14.70 -17.10
CA LEU A 371 11.35 -13.55 -16.22
C LEU A 371 12.04 -12.40 -16.96
N GLN A 372 11.72 -11.16 -16.56
CA GLN A 372 12.43 -9.97 -17.00
C GLN A 372 13.87 -9.97 -16.46
N LYS A 373 14.73 -9.11 -17.02
CA LYS A 373 16.15 -9.04 -16.64
C LYS A 373 16.36 -8.79 -15.14
N ASP A 374 15.48 -8.03 -14.51
CA ASP A 374 15.52 -7.75 -13.07
C ASP A 374 14.83 -8.82 -12.22
N GLY A 375 14.26 -9.86 -12.84
CA GLY A 375 13.48 -10.91 -12.18
C GLY A 375 11.97 -10.67 -12.17
N GLY A 376 11.47 -9.57 -12.74
CA GLY A 376 10.03 -9.28 -12.80
C GLY A 376 9.23 -10.31 -13.61
N VAL A 377 7.98 -10.54 -13.24
CA VAL A 377 7.03 -11.43 -13.92
C VAL A 377 6.13 -10.60 -14.83
N LEU A 378 6.22 -10.79 -16.15
CA LEU A 378 5.32 -10.14 -17.10
C LEU A 378 3.91 -10.75 -16.99
N VAL A 379 2.90 -9.90 -16.87
CA VAL A 379 1.50 -10.30 -16.83
C VAL A 379 0.66 -9.55 -17.87
N ASN A 380 -0.45 -10.15 -18.30
CA ASN A 380 -1.45 -9.42 -19.07
C ASN A 380 -2.26 -8.45 -18.18
N ALA A 381 -3.15 -7.66 -18.78
CA ALA A 381 -3.99 -6.70 -18.04
C ALA A 381 -4.91 -7.34 -16.99
N GLY A 382 -5.15 -8.66 -17.07
CA GLY A 382 -5.89 -9.45 -16.10
C GLY A 382 -5.01 -10.15 -15.05
N MET A 383 -3.73 -9.76 -14.95
CA MET A 383 -2.72 -10.28 -14.03
C MET A 383 -2.28 -11.74 -14.27
N GLN A 384 -2.61 -12.31 -15.43
CA GLN A 384 -2.22 -13.68 -15.78
C GLN A 384 -0.79 -13.70 -16.34
N ALA A 385 0.05 -14.58 -15.79
CA ALA A 385 1.44 -14.81 -16.20
C ALA A 385 1.57 -16.04 -17.11
N ALA A 386 0.79 -17.09 -16.85
CA ALA A 386 0.70 -18.30 -17.67
C ALA A 386 -0.67 -18.99 -17.46
N CYS A 387 -0.95 -20.06 -18.20
CA CYS A 387 -2.21 -20.80 -18.05
C CYS A 387 -2.32 -21.41 -16.64
N GLY A 388 -3.28 -20.92 -15.84
CA GLY A 388 -3.45 -21.32 -14.44
C GLY A 388 -2.45 -20.66 -13.46
N LEU A 389 -1.70 -19.64 -13.90
CA LEU A 389 -0.76 -18.91 -13.05
C LEU A 389 -0.94 -17.40 -13.21
N TYR A 390 -1.14 -16.73 -12.09
CA TYR A 390 -1.23 -15.27 -11.99
C TYR A 390 -0.05 -14.72 -11.19
N ALA A 391 0.24 -13.43 -11.32
CA ALA A 391 1.21 -12.74 -10.48
C ALA A 391 0.70 -11.36 -10.03
N ALA A 392 1.03 -10.95 -8.80
CA ALA A 392 0.61 -9.70 -8.20
C ALA A 392 1.69 -9.10 -7.29
N GLY A 393 1.57 -7.80 -7.01
CA GLY A 393 2.53 -7.08 -6.16
C GLY A 393 3.83 -6.72 -6.85
N ASP A 394 4.86 -6.50 -6.04
CA ASP A 394 6.15 -5.91 -6.45
C ASP A 394 6.88 -6.68 -7.57
N ILE A 395 6.52 -7.97 -7.78
CA ILE A 395 7.06 -8.81 -8.85
C ILE A 395 6.40 -8.58 -10.20
N ALA A 396 5.18 -8.05 -10.24
CA ALA A 396 4.36 -8.00 -11.44
C ALA A 396 4.76 -6.82 -12.33
N VAL A 397 5.13 -7.14 -13.57
CA VAL A 397 5.35 -6.19 -14.66
C VAL A 397 4.07 -6.19 -15.50
N PHE A 398 3.32 -5.10 -15.47
CA PHE A 398 1.94 -5.07 -15.98
C PHE A 398 1.70 -3.86 -16.89
N PRO A 399 0.74 -3.96 -17.83
CA PRO A 399 0.35 -2.84 -18.67
C PRO A 399 -0.51 -1.85 -17.85
N LEU A 400 0.11 -0.76 -17.40
CA LEU A 400 -0.62 0.34 -16.74
C LEU A 400 -1.53 1.09 -17.74
N HIS A 401 -1.03 1.29 -18.96
CA HIS A 401 -1.77 1.84 -20.09
C HIS A 401 -1.56 0.92 -21.30
N GLU A 402 -2.59 0.72 -22.13
CA GLU A 402 -2.52 -0.26 -23.25
C GLU A 402 -1.45 0.08 -24.30
N ASP A 403 -1.20 1.37 -24.52
CA ASP A 403 -0.30 1.87 -25.57
C ASP A 403 1.13 2.17 -25.06
N GLN A 404 1.48 1.71 -23.86
CA GLN A 404 2.77 1.98 -23.23
C GLN A 404 3.49 0.69 -22.83
N GLU A 405 4.81 0.80 -22.68
CA GLU A 405 5.60 -0.30 -22.14
C GLU A 405 5.12 -0.68 -20.73
N PRO A 406 5.01 -1.98 -20.43
CA PRO A 406 4.66 -2.46 -19.11
C PRO A 406 5.60 -1.94 -18.03
N VAL A 407 5.04 -1.64 -16.85
CA VAL A 407 5.77 -1.09 -15.72
C VAL A 407 5.75 -2.05 -14.53
N ARG A 408 6.71 -1.89 -13.63
CA ARG A 408 6.75 -2.57 -12.33
C ARG A 408 6.64 -1.52 -11.24
N ILE A 409 5.64 -1.64 -10.38
CA ILE A 409 5.36 -0.67 -9.31
C ILE A 409 5.38 -1.39 -7.96
N GLU A 410 6.27 -0.95 -7.08
CA GLU A 410 6.55 -1.54 -5.77
C GLU A 410 5.78 -0.81 -4.65
N HIS A 411 4.45 -0.77 -4.77
CA HIS A 411 3.61 -0.06 -3.81
C HIS A 411 2.53 -0.95 -3.22
N TRP A 412 2.34 -0.79 -1.91
CA TRP A 412 1.49 -1.63 -1.09
C TRP A 412 0.04 -1.71 -1.60
N ARG A 413 -0.58 -0.57 -1.91
CA ARG A 413 -1.94 -0.55 -2.47
C ARG A 413 -2.01 -1.17 -3.88
N VAL A 414 -1.02 -0.90 -4.73
CA VAL A 414 -0.94 -1.48 -6.09
C VAL A 414 -0.85 -2.99 -6.03
N ALA A 415 -0.09 -3.53 -5.07
CA ALA A 415 0.01 -4.97 -4.85
C ALA A 415 -1.34 -5.60 -4.52
N GLN A 416 -2.15 -4.94 -3.70
CA GLN A 416 -3.51 -5.38 -3.40
C GLN A 416 -4.44 -5.22 -4.60
N GLN A 417 -4.29 -4.19 -5.43
CA GLN A 417 -5.08 -4.02 -6.66
C GLN A 417 -4.83 -5.18 -7.63
N HIS A 418 -3.56 -5.52 -7.87
CA HIS A 418 -3.18 -6.67 -8.69
C HIS A 418 -3.80 -7.95 -8.15
N ALA A 419 -3.68 -8.18 -6.84
CA ALA A 419 -4.17 -9.40 -6.21
C ALA A 419 -5.69 -9.57 -6.32
N ARG A 420 -6.47 -8.49 -6.15
CA ARG A 420 -7.93 -8.53 -6.28
C ARG A 420 -8.35 -8.85 -7.72
N ILE A 421 -7.73 -8.21 -8.70
CA ILE A 421 -7.99 -8.48 -10.13
C ILE A 421 -7.63 -9.93 -10.47
N ALA A 422 -6.46 -10.40 -10.03
CA ALA A 422 -6.03 -11.78 -10.24
C ALA A 422 -7.04 -12.77 -9.63
N ALA A 423 -7.40 -12.60 -8.36
CA ALA A 423 -8.35 -13.47 -7.66
C ALA A 423 -9.71 -13.54 -8.35
N GLN A 424 -10.28 -12.41 -8.75
CA GLN A 424 -11.56 -12.38 -9.46
C GLN A 424 -11.46 -13.10 -10.83
N ASN A 425 -10.35 -12.91 -11.55
CA ASN A 425 -10.12 -13.58 -12.85
C ASN A 425 -9.82 -15.07 -12.69
N MET A 426 -9.18 -15.50 -11.59
CA MET A 426 -9.08 -16.91 -11.21
C MET A 426 -10.47 -17.54 -11.03
N CYS A 427 -11.47 -16.77 -10.60
CA CYS A 427 -12.88 -17.19 -10.49
C CYS A 427 -13.67 -17.05 -11.80
N GLY A 428 -13.02 -16.72 -12.92
CA GLY A 428 -13.66 -16.66 -14.25
C GLY A 428 -14.16 -15.26 -14.65
N ALA A 429 -13.92 -14.23 -13.84
CA ALA A 429 -14.13 -12.86 -14.27
C ALA A 429 -13.17 -12.48 -15.41
N ARG A 430 -13.39 -11.29 -15.99
CA ARG A 430 -12.54 -10.72 -17.07
C ARG A 430 -12.16 -9.28 -16.77
N HIS A 431 -11.84 -9.00 -15.52
CA HIS A 431 -11.39 -7.69 -15.09
C HIS A 431 -10.00 -7.38 -15.63
N ARG A 432 -9.77 -6.10 -15.86
CA ARG A 432 -8.50 -5.55 -16.34
C ARG A 432 -8.06 -4.47 -15.36
N TYR A 433 -6.75 -4.24 -15.24
CA TYR A 433 -6.25 -3.11 -14.47
C TYR A 433 -6.75 -1.80 -15.10
N ALA A 434 -7.57 -1.07 -14.34
CA ALA A 434 -8.11 0.24 -14.70
C ALA A 434 -8.04 1.21 -13.50
N GLY A 435 -7.18 0.89 -12.53
CA GLY A 435 -6.96 1.69 -11.34
C GLY A 435 -5.96 2.81 -11.60
N VAL A 436 -5.89 3.75 -10.66
CA VAL A 436 -4.82 4.74 -10.60
C VAL A 436 -3.86 4.28 -9.50
N PRO A 437 -2.54 4.11 -9.79
CA PRO A 437 -1.55 3.83 -8.78
C PRO A 437 -1.58 4.89 -7.67
N TYR A 438 -1.44 4.45 -6.43
CA TYR A 438 -1.43 5.34 -5.28
C TYR A 438 -0.52 4.80 -4.20
N PHE A 439 0.22 5.70 -3.57
CA PHE A 439 0.91 5.45 -2.32
C PHE A 439 0.96 6.71 -1.47
N TRP A 440 1.36 6.53 -0.21
CA TRP A 440 1.66 7.63 0.69
C TRP A 440 3.02 7.39 1.35
N THR A 441 3.62 8.47 1.83
CA THR A 441 4.81 8.42 2.67
C THR A 441 4.68 9.39 3.83
N TYR A 442 5.25 9.02 4.99
CA TYR A 442 5.09 9.78 6.23
C TYR A 442 6.43 10.26 6.76
N HIS A 443 6.55 11.57 7.00
CA HIS A 443 7.75 12.15 7.59
C HIS A 443 7.34 13.24 8.58
N PHE A 444 7.84 13.17 9.81
CA PHE A 444 7.69 14.23 10.83
C PHE A 444 6.27 14.78 11.00
N GLY A 445 5.27 13.90 11.12
CA GLY A 445 3.87 14.32 11.31
C GLY A 445 3.11 14.67 10.04
N LYS A 446 3.74 14.56 8.86
CA LYS A 446 3.13 14.89 7.57
C LYS A 446 2.97 13.66 6.70
N ASN A 447 1.77 13.50 6.13
CA ASN A 447 1.49 12.53 5.08
C ASN A 447 1.62 13.21 3.71
N PHE A 448 2.40 12.59 2.84
CA PHE A 448 2.53 12.99 1.45
C PHE A 448 1.90 11.91 0.58
N GLU A 449 0.93 12.31 -0.23
CA GLU A 449 0.15 11.43 -1.08
C GLU A 449 0.62 11.55 -2.53
N TYR A 450 0.78 10.42 -3.20
CA TYR A 450 1.10 10.39 -4.62
C TYR A 450 0.10 9.55 -5.41
N LEU A 451 -0.52 10.17 -6.42
CA LEU A 451 -1.50 9.55 -7.30
C LEU A 451 -0.91 9.46 -8.70
N GLY A 452 -1.21 8.38 -9.41
CA GLY A 452 -0.69 8.13 -10.74
C GLY A 452 0.73 7.57 -10.73
N HIS A 453 1.34 7.52 -11.90
CA HIS A 453 2.72 7.07 -12.09
C HIS A 453 3.28 7.78 -13.32
N ALA A 454 4.01 8.87 -13.10
CA ALA A 454 4.61 9.64 -14.18
C ALA A 454 6.10 9.30 -14.31
N SER A 455 6.50 8.79 -15.48
CA SER A 455 7.92 8.69 -15.87
C SER A 455 8.45 9.99 -16.46
N GLU A 456 7.57 10.79 -17.07
CA GLU A 456 7.86 12.07 -17.71
C GLU A 456 6.70 13.05 -17.50
N TRP A 457 7.03 14.34 -17.53
CA TRP A 457 6.09 15.46 -17.49
C TRP A 457 6.74 16.69 -18.13
N ASP A 458 5.94 17.60 -18.67
CA ASP A 458 6.40 18.83 -19.31
C ASP A 458 6.27 20.04 -18.36
N GLU A 459 5.31 20.00 -17.43
CA GLU A 459 5.01 21.08 -16.50
C GLU A 459 4.58 20.51 -15.14
N ILE A 460 4.90 21.24 -14.06
CA ILE A 460 4.33 21.01 -12.73
C ILE A 460 3.56 22.26 -12.32
N VAL A 461 2.27 22.10 -12.04
CA VAL A 461 1.40 23.18 -11.54
C VAL A 461 1.10 22.93 -10.08
N THR A 462 1.52 23.85 -9.21
CA THR A 462 1.33 23.74 -7.75
C THR A 462 0.29 24.73 -7.26
N ASP A 463 -0.69 24.22 -6.53
CA ASP A 463 -1.61 24.99 -5.70
C ASP A 463 -1.20 24.86 -4.23
N GLY A 464 -1.04 25.98 -3.54
CA GLY A 464 -0.55 26.03 -2.15
C GLY A 464 0.96 26.28 -2.03
N ASP A 465 1.52 25.89 -0.89
CA ASP A 465 2.89 26.21 -0.46
C ASP A 465 3.68 24.94 -0.14
N LEU A 466 4.68 24.67 -0.98
CA LEU A 466 5.58 23.52 -0.85
C LEU A 466 6.41 23.61 0.45
N ASP A 467 6.92 24.79 0.79
CA ASP A 467 7.83 24.98 1.92
C ASP A 467 7.10 24.82 3.26
N ARG A 468 5.80 25.12 3.29
CA ARG A 468 4.91 24.88 4.44
C ARG A 468 4.27 23.48 4.46
N GLN A 469 4.58 22.64 3.47
CA GLN A 469 3.97 21.31 3.27
C GLN A 469 2.42 21.37 3.25
N GLN A 470 1.86 22.37 2.57
CA GLN A 470 0.42 22.56 2.40
C GLN A 470 0.12 22.82 0.93
N PHE A 471 0.14 21.75 0.13
CA PHE A 471 0.15 21.89 -1.32
C PHE A 471 -0.47 20.71 -2.05
N LEU A 472 -0.77 20.95 -3.32
CA LEU A 472 -1.08 19.95 -4.32
C LEU A 472 -0.39 20.31 -5.64
N SER A 473 0.47 19.43 -6.13
CA SER A 473 1.22 19.59 -7.37
C SER A 473 0.72 18.61 -8.42
N LEU A 474 0.20 19.14 -9.52
CA LEU A 474 -0.22 18.41 -10.71
C LEU A 474 0.98 18.27 -11.66
N TYR A 475 1.30 17.03 -12.04
CA TYR A 475 2.30 16.74 -13.08
C TYR A 475 1.56 16.58 -14.40
N LEU A 476 1.93 17.40 -15.38
CA LEU A 476 1.23 17.49 -16.66
C LEU A 476 2.09 16.94 -17.80
N LYS A 477 1.46 16.14 -18.68
CA LYS A 477 1.99 15.72 -19.98
C LYS A 477 0.93 15.95 -21.03
N ASP A 478 1.22 16.69 -22.09
CA ASP A 478 0.27 17.01 -23.16
C ASP A 478 -1.09 17.56 -22.63
N ASP A 479 -1.03 18.50 -21.66
CA ASP A 479 -2.17 19.12 -20.96
C ASP A 479 -3.08 18.16 -20.16
N LYS A 480 -2.62 16.93 -19.91
CA LYS A 480 -3.27 15.93 -19.07
C LYS A 480 -2.51 15.71 -17.77
N VAL A 481 -3.23 15.48 -16.68
CA VAL A 481 -2.62 15.11 -15.40
C VAL A 481 -2.18 13.66 -15.45
N VAL A 482 -0.88 13.42 -15.29
CA VAL A 482 -0.28 12.08 -15.26
C VAL A 482 0.08 11.63 -13.84
N ALA A 483 0.30 12.58 -12.93
CA ALA A 483 0.48 12.31 -11.51
C ALA A 483 0.09 13.51 -10.64
N VAL A 484 -0.08 13.27 -9.34
CA VAL A 484 -0.32 14.30 -8.32
C VAL A 484 0.53 14.00 -7.10
N LEU A 485 1.25 15.00 -6.57
CA LEU A 485 1.88 14.95 -5.24
C LEU A 485 1.17 15.96 -4.34
N ALA A 486 0.74 15.55 -3.16
CA ALA A 486 0.00 16.43 -2.26
C ALA A 486 0.37 16.21 -0.78
N CYS A 487 0.13 17.23 0.04
CA CYS A 487 0.23 17.16 1.49
C CYS A 487 -0.87 18.03 2.10
N GLU A 488 -1.64 17.48 3.04
CA GLU A 488 -2.82 18.12 3.69
C GLU A 488 -3.93 18.53 2.70
N ARG A 489 -4.23 17.67 1.72
CA ARG A 489 -5.23 17.89 0.65
C ARG A 489 -6.09 16.65 0.35
N GLU A 490 -6.40 15.89 1.39
CA GLU A 490 -7.01 14.55 1.36
C GLU A 490 -8.35 14.51 0.60
N ALA A 491 -9.19 15.54 0.78
CA ALA A 491 -10.47 15.63 0.10
C ALA A 491 -10.31 15.86 -1.42
N GLN A 492 -9.35 16.68 -1.83
CA GLN A 492 -9.07 16.95 -3.25
C GLN A 492 -8.45 15.72 -3.91
N THR A 493 -7.50 15.06 -3.25
CA THR A 493 -6.88 13.84 -3.79
C THR A 493 -7.88 12.69 -3.87
N ALA A 494 -8.85 12.59 -2.95
CA ALA A 494 -9.94 11.61 -3.04
C ALA A 494 -10.82 11.80 -4.29
N ARG A 495 -11.03 13.05 -4.73
CA ARG A 495 -11.74 13.34 -6.00
C ARG A 495 -10.86 13.13 -7.22
N LEU A 496 -9.60 13.58 -7.16
CA LEU A 496 -8.65 13.47 -8.28
C LEU A 496 -8.33 12.02 -8.62
N ILE A 497 -8.17 11.13 -7.64
CA ILE A 497 -7.86 9.72 -7.95
C ILE A 497 -8.98 9.05 -8.76
N ASP A 498 -10.23 9.47 -8.57
CA ASP A 498 -11.36 8.99 -9.37
C ASP A 498 -11.37 9.62 -10.76
N ALA A 499 -11.21 10.95 -10.84
CA ALA A 499 -11.17 11.67 -12.11
C ALA A 499 -10.04 11.16 -13.02
N MET A 500 -8.86 10.87 -12.46
CA MET A 500 -7.69 10.36 -13.20
C MET A 500 -7.95 9.01 -13.86
N ARG A 501 -8.91 8.19 -13.39
CA ARG A 501 -9.24 6.88 -13.99
C ARG A 501 -9.68 7.00 -15.45
N SER A 502 -10.30 8.12 -15.81
CA SER A 502 -10.82 8.39 -17.16
C SER A 502 -9.94 9.36 -17.95
N GLY A 503 -8.77 9.73 -17.42
CA GLY A 503 -7.97 10.86 -17.86
C GLY A 503 -8.62 12.19 -17.45
N VAL A 504 -7.83 13.11 -16.91
CA VAL A 504 -8.29 14.43 -16.46
C VAL A 504 -7.43 15.52 -17.10
N SER A 505 -8.10 16.52 -17.67
CA SER A 505 -7.43 17.70 -18.25
C SER A 505 -6.88 18.61 -17.15
N ARG A 506 -5.95 19.50 -17.50
CA ARG A 506 -5.51 20.57 -16.60
C ARG A 506 -6.68 21.38 -16.04
N ALA A 507 -7.62 21.78 -16.90
CA ALA A 507 -8.74 22.63 -16.51
C ALA A 507 -9.65 21.93 -15.49
N ASP A 508 -10.01 20.67 -15.75
CA ASP A 508 -10.87 19.89 -14.85
C ASP A 508 -10.17 19.62 -13.52
N ALA A 509 -8.87 19.31 -13.55
CA ALA A 509 -8.09 19.10 -12.33
C ALA A 509 -8.02 20.36 -11.47
N LEU A 510 -7.77 21.53 -12.08
CA LEU A 510 -7.76 22.81 -11.37
C LEU A 510 -9.13 23.16 -10.78
N ALA A 511 -10.23 22.80 -11.45
CA ALA A 511 -11.57 22.97 -10.90
C ALA A 511 -11.77 22.10 -9.63
N ILE A 512 -11.35 20.84 -9.64
CA ILE A 512 -11.40 19.95 -8.48
C ILE A 512 -10.53 20.50 -7.33
N VAL A 513 -9.32 20.98 -7.65
CA VAL A 513 -8.41 21.61 -6.67
C VAL A 513 -9.04 22.83 -6.00
N GLY A 514 -9.76 23.65 -6.78
CA GLY A 514 -10.51 24.82 -6.32
C GLY A 514 -11.80 24.49 -5.55
N GLY A 515 -12.12 23.21 -5.33
CA GLY A 515 -13.25 22.77 -4.51
C GLY A 515 -14.50 22.38 -5.29
N ALA A 516 -14.43 22.24 -6.62
CA ALA A 516 -15.52 21.65 -7.38
C ALA A 516 -15.82 20.23 -6.91
N SER A 517 -17.09 19.84 -6.97
CA SER A 517 -17.51 18.44 -6.85
C SER A 517 -16.87 17.62 -7.98
N CYS A 518 -16.93 16.28 -7.88
CA CYS A 518 -16.47 15.43 -8.98
C CYS A 518 -17.14 15.84 -10.30
N VAL A 519 -16.33 16.01 -11.33
CA VAL A 519 -16.79 16.44 -12.65
C VAL A 519 -17.68 15.33 -13.20
N THR A 520 -18.98 15.60 -13.26
CA THR A 520 -19.94 14.79 -14.01
C THR A 520 -19.64 14.97 -15.49
N LYS A 521 -19.21 13.89 -16.16
CA LYS A 521 -19.25 13.84 -17.63
C LYS A 521 -20.68 13.71 -18.13
#